data_AF-A0A6P0LL92-F1
#
_entry.id   AF-A0A6P0LL92-F1
#
_cell.length_a   1.000
_cell.length_b   1.000
_cell.length_c   1.000
_cell.angle_alpha   90.00
_cell.angle_beta   90.00
_cell.angle_gamma   90.00
#
_symmetry.space_group_name_H-M   'P 1'
#
loop_
_entity.id
_entity.type
_entity.pdbx_description
1 polymer ?
#
loop_
_entity_poly.entity_id
_entity_poly.type
_entity_poly.pdbx_seq_one_letter_code
_entity_poly.pdbx_strand_id
1 'polypeptide(L)'
;MTRLSQGQLNVLETCPRKFQHIYFDQLGTPVSPEQQERLTWGSRFHLLMQQRELGLPVTSLVEEDTQLDYWLTGLVNAAPELSHPEPESFREAEHCRTLYFQGYLLTVIYDLLIAGEDSAQILDWKTYPQPKNRDWLAQDWQTRLYLYILAETSDYWPEQISMSYWFVKSQPSAQSLKFTYNSAQHQKTREDLTQLLTRLAGWLQGYQDQGLAFPQVAASLGRCRDCTFAVRCERYGNRLSNDSTELLPNLADIQEVSL
;
A
#
# COMPACT_ATOMS: atom_id res chain seq x y z
N MET A 1 4.39 -17.57 -12.33
CA MET A 1 5.04 -17.19 -11.06
C MET A 1 4.26 -16.03 -10.46
N THR A 2 3.85 -16.13 -9.20
CA THR A 2 2.95 -15.16 -8.57
C THR A 2 3.74 -13.95 -8.05
N ARG A 3 3.33 -12.74 -8.45
CA ARG A 3 3.90 -11.48 -7.95
C ARG A 3 3.16 -11.02 -6.69
N LEU A 4 3.91 -10.59 -5.69
CA LEU A 4 3.38 -10.06 -4.43
C LEU A 4 3.97 -8.68 -4.13
N SER A 5 3.08 -7.75 -3.78
CA SER A 5 3.39 -6.39 -3.32
C SER A 5 3.11 -6.24 -1.83
N GLN A 6 3.57 -5.15 -1.23
CA GLN A 6 3.26 -4.76 0.15
C GLN A 6 1.75 -4.73 0.44
N GLY A 7 0.94 -4.23 -0.50
CA GLY A 7 -0.52 -4.18 -0.35
C GLY A 7 -1.14 -5.58 -0.27
N GLN A 8 -0.65 -6.50 -1.12
CA GLN A 8 -1.04 -7.91 -1.10
C GLN A 8 -0.65 -8.59 0.22
N LEU A 9 0.57 -8.34 0.73
CA LEU A 9 1.01 -8.89 2.01
C LEU A 9 0.18 -8.35 3.18
N ASN A 10 -0.12 -7.05 3.20
CA ASN A 10 -1.00 -6.43 4.21
C ASN A 10 -2.39 -7.07 4.20
N VAL A 11 -2.99 -7.30 3.03
CA VAL A 11 -4.29 -7.99 2.92
C VAL A 11 -4.19 -9.43 3.42
N LEU A 12 -3.15 -10.17 3.03
CA LEU A 12 -2.93 -11.56 3.42
C LEU A 12 -2.77 -11.71 4.94
N GLU A 13 -1.95 -10.87 5.56
CA GLU A 13 -1.76 -10.84 7.02
C GLU A 13 -3.03 -10.39 7.76
N THR A 14 -3.79 -9.47 7.17
CA THR A 14 -5.04 -9.01 7.75
C THR A 14 -6.11 -10.09 7.73
N CYS A 15 -6.30 -10.77 6.60
CA CYS A 15 -7.28 -11.84 6.46
C CYS A 15 -7.03 -12.69 5.19
N PRO A 16 -6.62 -13.96 5.32
CA PRO A 16 -6.41 -14.85 4.19
C PRO A 16 -7.67 -15.04 3.33
N ARG A 17 -8.85 -15.15 3.96
CA ARG A 17 -10.11 -15.22 3.22
C ARG A 17 -10.36 -13.97 2.37
N LYS A 18 -10.05 -12.77 2.88
CA LYS A 18 -10.16 -11.52 2.12
C LYS A 18 -9.17 -11.51 0.95
N PHE A 19 -7.95 -11.98 1.18
CA PHE A 19 -6.95 -12.15 0.13
C PHE A 19 -7.45 -13.05 -1.01
N GLN A 20 -8.05 -14.19 -0.66
CA GLN A 20 -8.68 -15.07 -1.65
C GLN A 20 -9.74 -14.34 -2.48
N HIS A 21 -10.70 -13.68 -1.81
CA HIS A 21 -11.78 -12.99 -2.49
C HIS A 21 -11.29 -11.95 -3.49
N ILE A 22 -10.28 -11.16 -3.12
CA ILE A 22 -9.75 -10.09 -3.97
C ILE A 22 -8.93 -10.66 -5.13
N TYR A 23 -7.98 -11.55 -4.87
CA TYR A 23 -6.94 -11.90 -5.85
C TYR A 23 -7.18 -13.21 -6.61
N PHE A 24 -8.01 -14.11 -6.08
CA PHE A 24 -8.32 -15.38 -6.74
C PHE A 24 -9.77 -15.42 -7.23
N ASP A 25 -10.72 -15.02 -6.39
CA ASP A 25 -12.13 -14.97 -6.79
C ASP A 25 -12.46 -13.69 -7.61
N GLN A 26 -11.51 -12.75 -7.73
CA GLN A 26 -11.62 -11.49 -8.49
C GLN A 26 -12.82 -10.63 -8.08
N LEU A 27 -13.18 -10.67 -6.80
CA LEU A 27 -14.27 -9.88 -6.26
C LEU A 27 -13.77 -8.47 -5.91
N GLY A 28 -14.06 -7.53 -6.81
CA GLY A 28 -13.88 -6.11 -6.54
C GLY A 28 -14.92 -5.57 -5.55
N THR A 29 -14.55 -4.54 -4.80
CA THR A 29 -15.53 -3.65 -4.16
C THR A 29 -15.56 -2.36 -4.96
N PRO A 30 -16.74 -1.81 -5.32
CA PRO A 30 -16.81 -0.51 -5.95
C PRO A 30 -16.20 0.55 -5.03
N VAL A 31 -15.42 1.44 -5.63
CA VAL A 31 -14.81 2.58 -4.95
C VAL A 31 -15.87 3.68 -4.84
N SER A 32 -16.01 4.32 -3.68
CA SER A 32 -16.92 5.46 -3.57
C SER A 32 -16.42 6.66 -4.39
N PRO A 33 -17.30 7.56 -4.88
CA PRO A 33 -16.87 8.74 -5.62
C PRO A 33 -15.80 9.57 -4.88
N GLU A 34 -15.99 9.80 -3.58
CA GLU A 34 -15.01 10.51 -2.73
C GLU A 34 -13.66 9.77 -2.65
N GLN A 35 -13.67 8.44 -2.58
CA GLN A 35 -12.43 7.66 -2.60
C GLN A 35 -11.78 7.72 -3.99
N GLN A 36 -12.56 7.70 -5.06
CA GLN A 36 -12.06 7.82 -6.42
C GLN A 36 -11.39 9.19 -6.65
N GLU A 37 -12.00 10.28 -6.20
CA GLU A 37 -11.42 11.62 -6.26
C GLU A 37 -10.09 11.70 -5.51
N ARG A 38 -10.01 11.13 -4.30
CA ARG A 38 -8.76 11.05 -3.52
C ARG A 38 -7.68 10.26 -4.24
N LEU A 39 -8.02 9.12 -4.85
CA LEU A 39 -7.09 8.30 -5.63
C LEU A 39 -6.61 9.04 -6.87
N THR A 40 -7.51 9.66 -7.63
CA THR A 40 -7.18 10.46 -8.82
C THR A 40 -6.23 11.61 -8.47
N TRP A 41 -6.54 12.36 -7.40
CA TRP A 41 -5.65 13.42 -6.93
C TRP A 41 -4.28 12.87 -6.52
N GLY A 42 -4.28 11.75 -5.79
CA GLY A 42 -3.06 11.06 -5.40
C GLY A 42 -2.19 10.70 -6.59
N SER A 43 -2.75 10.05 -7.61
CA SER A 43 -2.03 9.68 -8.83
C SER A 43 -1.48 10.90 -9.59
N ARG A 44 -2.24 12.01 -9.66
CA ARG A 44 -1.75 13.26 -10.27
C ARG A 44 -0.56 13.83 -9.49
N PHE A 45 -0.60 13.77 -8.16
CA PHE A 45 0.52 14.20 -7.32
C PHE A 45 1.78 13.34 -7.53
N HIS A 46 1.67 12.01 -7.57
CA HIS A 46 2.83 11.15 -7.84
C HIS A 46 3.42 11.41 -9.24
N LEU A 47 2.57 11.56 -10.27
CA LEU A 47 3.02 11.88 -11.63
C LEU A 47 3.78 13.22 -11.68
N LEU A 48 3.25 14.23 -10.97
CA LEU A 48 3.90 15.53 -10.84
C LEU A 48 5.31 15.41 -10.22
N MET A 49 5.42 14.64 -9.13
CA MET A 49 6.70 14.38 -8.48
C MET A 49 7.65 13.64 -9.42
N GLN A 50 7.21 12.58 -10.08
CA GLN A 50 8.01 11.83 -11.05
C GLN A 50 8.55 12.74 -12.18
N GLN A 51 7.72 13.60 -12.76
CA GLN A 51 8.14 14.52 -13.83
C GLN A 51 9.17 15.53 -13.34
N ARG A 52 8.97 16.08 -12.13
CA ARG A 52 9.93 16.99 -11.49
C ARG A 52 11.29 16.31 -11.31
N GLU A 53 11.29 15.06 -10.85
CA GLU A 53 12.50 14.27 -10.66
C GLU A 53 13.25 13.95 -11.96
N LEU A 54 12.52 13.84 -13.08
CA LEU A 54 13.09 13.69 -14.42
C LEU A 54 13.56 15.01 -15.04
N GLY A 55 13.40 16.14 -14.36
CA GLY A 55 13.72 17.48 -14.89
C GLY A 55 12.78 17.95 -16.01
N LEU A 56 11.60 17.34 -16.12
CA LEU A 56 10.59 17.73 -17.10
C LEU A 56 9.84 18.99 -16.63
N PRO A 57 9.38 19.85 -17.55
CA PRO A 57 8.55 20.99 -17.19
C PRO A 57 7.24 20.54 -16.54
N VAL A 58 6.99 21.01 -15.32
CA VAL A 58 5.77 20.69 -14.56
C VAL A 58 4.78 21.84 -14.47
N THR A 59 5.14 23.03 -14.98
CA THR A 59 4.36 24.27 -14.83
C THR A 59 2.92 24.12 -15.32
N SER A 60 2.70 23.50 -16.48
CA SER A 60 1.36 23.30 -17.03
C SER A 60 0.47 22.40 -16.18
N LEU A 61 1.04 21.40 -15.48
CA LEU A 61 0.27 20.53 -14.58
C LEU A 61 -0.17 21.24 -13.29
N VAL A 62 0.64 22.20 -12.86
CA VAL A 62 0.45 22.96 -11.62
C VAL A 62 -0.48 24.15 -11.83
N GLU A 63 -0.37 24.83 -12.98
CA GLU A 63 -1.23 25.96 -13.36
C GLU A 63 -2.70 25.56 -13.51
N GLU A 64 -2.97 24.31 -13.92
CA GLU A 64 -4.33 23.76 -14.05
C GLU A 64 -4.94 23.31 -12.72
N ASP A 65 -4.17 23.26 -11.62
CA ASP A 65 -4.62 22.75 -10.32
C ASP A 65 -3.96 23.48 -9.14
N THR A 66 -4.65 24.52 -8.66
CA THR A 66 -4.20 25.35 -7.53
C THR A 66 -4.00 24.56 -6.23
N GLN A 67 -4.64 23.40 -6.06
CA GLN A 67 -4.37 22.54 -4.91
C GLN A 67 -3.04 21.81 -5.05
N LEU A 68 -2.71 21.30 -6.25
CA LEU A 68 -1.41 20.69 -6.50
C LEU A 68 -0.27 21.70 -6.28
N ASP A 69 -0.42 22.94 -6.74
CA ASP A 69 0.56 24.01 -6.51
C ASP A 69 0.80 24.28 -5.02
N TYR A 70 -0.29 24.48 -4.28
CA TYR A 70 -0.23 24.75 -2.84
C TYR A 70 0.50 23.63 -2.09
N TRP A 71 0.14 22.37 -2.37
CA TRP A 71 0.72 21.22 -1.67
C TRP A 71 2.15 20.92 -2.12
N LEU A 72 2.49 21.12 -3.40
CA LEU A 72 3.86 21.01 -3.89
C LEU A 72 4.77 22.06 -3.24
N THR A 73 4.34 23.33 -3.24
CA THR A 73 5.06 24.43 -2.60
C THR A 73 5.24 24.17 -1.10
N GLY A 74 4.19 23.68 -0.43
CA GLY A 74 4.26 23.27 0.97
C GLY A 74 5.29 22.16 1.23
N LEU A 75 5.36 21.15 0.36
CA LEU A 75 6.36 20.07 0.46
C LEU A 75 7.78 20.60 0.24
N VAL A 76 8.01 21.35 -0.84
CA VAL A 76 9.34 21.90 -1.17
C VAL A 76 9.88 22.79 -0.06
N ASN A 77 9.01 23.60 0.56
CA ASN A 77 9.39 24.44 1.70
C ASN A 77 9.70 23.63 2.98
N ALA A 78 8.98 22.52 3.19
CA ALA A 78 9.19 21.65 4.35
C ALA A 78 10.38 20.69 4.19
N ALA A 79 10.82 20.47 2.95
CA ALA A 79 11.84 19.50 2.57
C ALA A 79 12.90 20.12 1.64
N PRO A 80 13.65 21.14 2.09
CA PRO A 80 14.63 21.85 1.24
C PRO A 80 15.71 20.92 0.68
N GLU A 81 16.01 19.80 1.36
CA GLU A 81 16.90 18.74 0.87
C GLU A 81 16.43 18.10 -0.45
N LEU A 82 15.13 18.16 -0.78
CA LEU A 82 14.60 17.69 -2.07
C LEU A 82 14.84 18.65 -3.23
N SER A 83 15.36 19.84 -2.96
CA SER A 83 15.64 20.88 -3.96
C SER A 83 17.12 21.01 -4.28
N HIS A 84 17.98 20.48 -3.42
CA HIS A 84 19.44 20.55 -3.56
C HIS A 84 20.02 19.14 -3.48
N PRO A 85 19.95 18.36 -4.59
CA PRO A 85 20.53 17.02 -4.59
C PRO A 85 22.04 17.10 -4.33
N GLU A 86 22.55 16.21 -3.50
CA GLU A 86 23.99 16.11 -3.29
C GLU A 86 24.68 15.74 -4.60
N PRO A 87 25.77 16.43 -4.98
CA PRO A 87 26.59 16.03 -6.11
C PRO A 87 26.99 14.56 -5.95
N GLU A 88 26.87 13.78 -7.03
CA GLU A 88 27.26 12.34 -7.08
C GLU A 88 26.28 11.35 -6.41
N SER A 89 25.13 11.79 -5.90
CA SER A 89 24.07 10.85 -5.47
C SER A 89 23.27 10.31 -6.67
N PHE A 90 23.06 8.99 -6.69
CA PHE A 90 22.12 8.35 -7.60
C PHE A 90 20.69 8.66 -7.16
N ARG A 91 19.84 9.05 -8.11
CA ARG A 91 18.47 9.50 -7.81
C ARG A 91 17.53 9.04 -8.91
N GLU A 92 16.57 8.18 -8.58
CA GLU A 92 15.62 7.62 -9.54
C GLU A 92 14.19 7.59 -8.97
N ALA A 93 13.26 8.20 -9.70
CA ALA A 93 11.84 8.17 -9.38
C ALA A 93 11.17 6.90 -9.92
N GLU A 94 10.13 6.42 -9.23
CA GLU A 94 9.41 5.18 -9.56
C GLU A 94 10.35 3.96 -9.70
N HIS A 95 11.38 3.91 -8.86
CA HIS A 95 12.42 2.89 -8.92
C HIS A 95 11.87 1.52 -8.50
N CYS A 96 11.75 0.61 -9.47
CA CYS A 96 11.21 -0.73 -9.27
C CYS A 96 12.30 -1.73 -8.87
N ARG A 97 12.06 -2.50 -7.81
CA ARG A 97 12.90 -3.63 -7.41
C ARG A 97 12.09 -4.90 -7.26
N THR A 98 12.73 -6.02 -7.59
CA THR A 98 12.13 -7.35 -7.45
C THR A 98 13.07 -8.32 -6.76
N LEU A 99 12.52 -9.17 -5.90
CA LEU A 99 13.23 -10.23 -5.21
C LEU A 99 12.47 -11.55 -5.37
N TYR A 100 13.15 -12.59 -5.87
CA TYR A 100 12.59 -13.94 -5.85
C TYR A 100 12.73 -14.54 -4.45
N PHE A 101 11.62 -14.92 -3.83
CA PHE A 101 11.57 -15.43 -2.47
C PHE A 101 10.53 -16.54 -2.33
N GLN A 102 10.97 -17.76 -2.00
CA GLN A 102 10.11 -18.93 -1.76
C GLN A 102 9.05 -19.21 -2.85
N GLY A 103 9.42 -19.08 -4.12
CA GLY A 103 8.49 -19.34 -5.24
C GLY A 103 7.65 -18.12 -5.67
N TYR A 104 7.77 -17.00 -4.95
CA TYR A 104 7.08 -15.75 -5.26
C TYR A 104 8.07 -14.70 -5.75
N LEU A 105 7.59 -13.77 -6.58
CA LEU A 105 8.35 -12.59 -6.97
C LEU A 105 7.82 -11.38 -6.18
N LEU A 106 8.55 -10.98 -5.14
CA LEU A 106 8.24 -9.79 -4.37
C LEU A 106 8.59 -8.57 -5.22
N THR A 107 7.70 -7.59 -5.32
CA THR A 107 7.90 -6.38 -6.13
C THR A 107 7.59 -5.14 -5.30
N VAL A 108 8.49 -4.17 -5.31
CA VAL A 108 8.32 -2.85 -4.70
C VAL A 108 8.66 -1.76 -5.71
N ILE A 109 7.99 -0.62 -5.57
CA ILE A 109 8.25 0.57 -6.37
C ILE A 109 8.45 1.71 -5.37
N TYR A 110 9.65 2.28 -5.38
CA TYR A 110 10.00 3.43 -4.55
C TYR A 110 9.61 4.69 -5.30
N ASP A 111 8.85 5.60 -4.68
CA ASP A 111 8.50 6.84 -5.37
C ASP A 111 9.75 7.66 -5.72
N LEU A 112 10.74 7.66 -4.82
CA LEU A 112 12.08 8.15 -5.11
C LEU A 112 13.12 7.36 -4.30
N LEU A 113 14.13 6.84 -4.99
CA LEU A 113 15.34 6.29 -4.38
C LEU A 113 16.47 7.30 -4.50
N ILE A 114 17.12 7.63 -3.37
CA ILE A 114 18.34 8.43 -3.31
C ILE A 114 19.43 7.53 -2.72
N ALA A 115 20.51 7.30 -3.46
CA ALA A 115 21.56 6.37 -3.08
C ALA A 115 22.94 7.02 -3.27
N GLY A 116 23.73 7.10 -2.20
CA GLY A 116 25.12 7.58 -2.20
C GLY A 116 26.09 6.46 -1.83
N GLU A 117 27.37 6.77 -1.60
CA GLU A 117 28.38 5.75 -1.28
C GLU A 117 28.06 4.99 0.02
N ASP A 118 27.72 5.72 1.09
CA ASP A 118 27.57 5.15 2.43
C ASP A 118 26.12 5.00 2.90
N SER A 119 25.13 5.46 2.12
CA SER A 119 23.73 5.39 2.53
C SER A 119 22.76 5.36 1.37
N ALA A 120 21.59 4.76 1.62
CA ALA A 120 20.45 4.81 0.72
C ALA A 120 19.17 5.20 1.47
N GLN A 121 18.39 6.07 0.84
CA GLN A 121 17.13 6.56 1.38
C GLN A 121 16.01 6.37 0.36
N ILE A 122 14.95 5.70 0.81
CA ILE A 122 13.69 5.59 0.09
C ILE A 122 12.78 6.73 0.56
N LEU A 123 12.19 7.46 -0.38
CA LEU A 123 11.10 8.38 -0.09
C LEU A 123 9.80 7.83 -0.65
N ASP A 124 8.73 8.03 0.12
CA ASP A 124 7.38 7.64 -0.26
C ASP A 124 6.40 8.77 0.05
N TRP A 125 5.70 9.24 -0.97
CA TRP A 125 4.79 10.38 -0.92
C TRP A 125 3.42 9.91 -0.43
N LYS A 126 2.94 10.48 0.67
CA LYS A 126 1.60 10.24 1.20
C LYS A 126 0.71 11.45 1.01
N THR A 127 -0.39 11.23 0.30
CA THR A 127 -1.39 12.26 -0.04
C THR A 127 -2.52 12.36 1.00
N TYR A 128 -2.24 11.91 2.22
CA TYR A 128 -3.10 11.98 3.40
C TYR A 128 -2.28 12.46 4.61
N PRO A 129 -2.92 12.98 5.67
CA PRO A 129 -2.22 13.48 6.85
C PRO A 129 -1.46 12.39 7.60
N GLN A 130 -0.39 12.78 8.29
CA GLN A 130 0.41 11.85 9.10
C GLN A 130 -0.45 11.07 10.12
N PRO A 131 -0.38 9.72 10.13
CA PRO A 131 -1.00 8.91 11.17
C PRO A 131 -0.42 9.23 12.55
N LYS A 132 -1.27 9.24 13.58
CA LYS A 132 -0.83 9.49 14.97
C LYS A 132 0.06 8.37 15.52
N ASN A 133 -0.11 7.14 15.05
CA ASN A 133 0.63 5.98 15.53
C ASN A 133 1.79 5.64 14.58
N ARG A 134 3.00 6.03 15.00
CA ARG A 134 4.24 5.70 14.29
C ARG A 134 4.51 4.19 14.22
N ASP A 135 4.23 3.45 15.29
CA ASP A 135 4.55 2.03 15.38
C ASP A 135 3.71 1.21 14.42
N TRP A 136 2.50 1.66 14.11
CA TRP A 136 1.68 1.05 13.06
C TRP A 136 2.38 1.11 11.69
N LEU A 137 2.91 2.27 11.31
CA LEU A 137 3.66 2.41 10.05
C LEU A 137 4.96 1.60 10.08
N ALA A 138 5.65 1.51 11.23
CA ALA A 138 6.85 0.70 11.36
C ALA A 138 6.60 -0.79 11.11
N GLN A 139 5.41 -1.27 11.49
CA GLN A 139 5.00 -2.67 11.36
C GLN A 139 4.33 -2.99 10.02
N ASP A 140 3.87 -1.98 9.27
CA ASP A 140 3.23 -2.14 7.97
C ASP A 140 4.18 -2.79 6.95
N TRP A 141 3.65 -3.65 6.08
CA TRP A 141 4.46 -4.32 5.06
C TRP A 141 5.09 -3.36 4.07
N GLN A 142 4.55 -2.16 3.85
CA GLN A 142 5.20 -1.18 3.00
C GLN A 142 6.58 -0.82 3.53
N THR A 143 6.66 -0.37 4.79
CA THR A 143 7.93 -0.01 5.42
C THR A 143 8.90 -1.19 5.43
N ARG A 144 8.42 -2.33 5.91
CA ARG A 144 9.26 -3.51 6.14
C ARG A 144 9.77 -4.11 4.84
N LEU A 145 8.90 -4.27 3.84
CA LEU A 145 9.25 -4.87 2.56
C LEU A 145 10.16 -3.95 1.74
N TYR A 146 9.94 -2.64 1.79
CA TYR A 146 10.75 -1.68 1.04
C TYR A 146 12.21 -1.70 1.52
N LEU A 147 12.41 -1.60 2.83
CA LEU A 147 13.72 -1.67 3.47
C LEU A 147 14.39 -3.04 3.24
N TYR A 148 13.62 -4.13 3.40
CA TYR A 148 14.13 -5.49 3.20
C TYR A 148 14.59 -5.75 1.76
N ILE A 149 13.78 -5.38 0.76
CA ILE A 149 14.16 -5.60 -0.64
C ILE A 149 15.34 -4.73 -1.05
N LEU A 150 15.45 -3.49 -0.55
CA LEU A 150 16.62 -2.67 -0.86
C LEU A 150 17.88 -3.35 -0.33
N ALA A 151 17.87 -3.83 0.92
CA ALA A 151 19.00 -4.57 1.50
C ALA A 151 19.35 -5.85 0.72
N GLU A 152 18.35 -6.64 0.31
CA GLU A 152 18.58 -7.92 -0.38
C GLU A 152 18.94 -7.77 -1.87
N THR A 153 18.86 -6.56 -2.44
CA THR A 153 19.10 -6.31 -3.88
C THR A 153 20.14 -5.23 -4.16
N SER A 154 20.89 -4.82 -3.13
CA SER A 154 21.97 -3.84 -3.23
C SER A 154 23.12 -4.23 -2.32
N ASP A 155 24.22 -3.48 -2.39
CA ASP A 155 25.40 -3.71 -1.55
C ASP A 155 25.33 -2.95 -0.20
N TYR A 156 24.21 -2.27 0.09
CA TYR A 156 24.03 -1.55 1.34
C TYR A 156 23.74 -2.52 2.50
N TRP A 157 24.40 -2.26 3.62
CA TRP A 157 24.12 -2.90 4.88
C TRP A 157 22.77 -2.40 5.40
N PRO A 158 22.00 -3.20 6.16
CA PRO A 158 20.72 -2.76 6.72
C PRO A 158 20.82 -1.41 7.45
N GLU A 159 21.90 -1.16 8.18
CA GLU A 159 22.14 0.08 8.94
C GLU A 159 22.34 1.31 8.05
N GLN A 160 22.68 1.13 6.78
CA GLN A 160 22.87 2.21 5.80
C GLN A 160 21.57 2.59 5.08
N ILE A 161 20.49 1.85 5.32
CA ILE A 161 19.23 2.03 4.61
C ILE A 161 18.21 2.73 5.51
N SER A 162 17.46 3.66 4.91
CA SER A 162 16.31 4.27 5.58
C SER A 162 15.15 4.51 4.62
N MET A 163 13.97 4.69 5.20
CA MET A 163 12.76 5.05 4.47
C MET A 163 12.08 6.20 5.18
N SER A 164 11.70 7.24 4.43
CA SER A 164 10.93 8.37 4.96
C SER A 164 9.61 8.50 4.22
N TYR A 165 8.51 8.50 4.97
CA TYR A 165 7.23 8.93 4.44
C TYR A 165 7.14 10.45 4.49
N TRP A 166 6.61 11.06 3.42
CA TRP A 166 6.29 12.48 3.37
C TRP A 166 4.78 12.66 3.26
N PHE A 167 4.16 13.14 4.34
CA PHE A 167 2.72 13.40 4.43
C PHE A 167 2.41 14.80 3.95
N VAL A 168 2.10 14.90 2.67
CA VAL A 168 1.95 16.16 1.93
C VAL A 168 0.78 16.96 2.48
N LYS A 169 -0.35 16.30 2.81
CA LYS A 169 -1.56 16.95 3.31
C LYS A 169 -1.60 17.17 4.84
N SER A 170 -0.46 17.02 5.53
CA SER A 170 -0.38 17.38 6.95
C SER A 170 -0.50 18.89 7.14
N GLN A 171 -1.02 19.30 8.30
CA GLN A 171 -1.14 20.69 8.71
C GLN A 171 -0.34 20.94 9.99
N PRO A 172 0.25 22.15 10.18
CA PRO A 172 0.17 23.33 9.30
C PRO A 172 1.06 23.25 8.05
N SER A 173 1.94 22.27 7.96
CA SER A 173 2.82 22.02 6.81
C SER A 173 2.99 20.52 6.57
N ALA A 174 3.56 20.14 5.42
CA ALA A 174 3.96 18.77 5.17
C ALA A 174 4.87 18.25 6.30
N GLN A 175 4.70 16.98 6.66
CA GLN A 175 5.46 16.33 7.72
C GLN A 175 6.15 15.08 7.20
N SER A 176 7.29 14.72 7.80
CA SER A 176 8.02 13.51 7.45
C SER A 176 8.11 12.55 8.63
N LEU A 177 8.19 11.26 8.33
CA LEU A 177 8.43 10.22 9.32
C LEU A 177 9.48 9.25 8.80
N LYS A 178 10.67 9.32 9.39
CA LYS A 178 11.81 8.50 9.03
C LYS A 178 11.87 7.19 9.84
N PHE A 179 12.16 6.11 9.14
CA PHE A 179 12.40 4.78 9.65
C PHE A 179 13.81 4.37 9.26
N THR A 180 14.67 4.19 10.26
CA THR A 180 15.99 3.57 10.10
C THR A 180 15.85 2.05 10.10
N TYR A 181 16.82 1.38 9.51
CA TYR A 181 16.86 -0.06 9.42
C TYR A 181 18.11 -0.63 10.10
N ASN A 182 18.08 -1.92 10.42
CA ASN A 182 19.19 -2.64 11.04
C ASN A 182 19.06 -4.15 10.83
N SER A 183 20.14 -4.86 11.14
CA SER A 183 20.27 -6.30 10.95
C SER A 183 19.21 -7.11 11.72
N ALA A 184 18.77 -6.65 12.90
CA ALA A 184 17.73 -7.34 13.67
C ALA A 184 16.35 -7.21 13.01
N GLN A 185 16.00 -6.02 12.50
CA GLN A 185 14.78 -5.80 11.73
C GLN A 185 14.79 -6.56 10.40
N HIS A 186 15.97 -6.65 9.76
CA HIS A 186 16.18 -7.45 8.55
C HIS A 186 15.88 -8.92 8.79
N GLN A 187 16.51 -9.52 9.80
CA GLN A 187 16.28 -10.91 10.17
C GLN A 187 14.81 -11.18 10.52
N LYS A 188 14.19 -10.31 11.34
CA LYS A 188 12.78 -10.44 11.70
C LYS A 188 11.85 -10.36 10.48
N THR A 189 12.17 -9.49 9.52
CA THR A 189 11.37 -9.34 8.29
C THR A 189 11.46 -10.60 7.43
N ARG A 190 12.67 -11.18 7.29
CA ARG A 190 12.89 -12.44 6.59
C ARG A 190 12.11 -13.61 7.22
N GLU A 191 12.11 -13.69 8.55
CA GLU A 191 11.37 -14.72 9.30
C GLU A 191 9.86 -14.59 9.09
N ASP A 192 9.32 -13.37 9.21
CA ASP A 192 7.89 -13.13 9.04
C ASP A 192 7.44 -13.36 7.59
N LEU A 193 8.24 -12.94 6.61
CA LEU A 193 8.00 -13.25 5.19
C LEU A 193 7.96 -14.76 4.97
N THR A 194 8.95 -15.48 5.49
CA THR A 194 9.02 -16.94 5.40
C THR A 194 7.76 -17.59 5.96
N GLN A 195 7.35 -17.21 7.17
CA GLN A 195 6.15 -17.76 7.80
C GLN A 195 4.87 -17.41 7.05
N LEU A 196 4.74 -16.18 6.55
CA LEU A 196 3.57 -15.73 5.82
C LEU A 196 3.44 -16.46 4.47
N LEU A 197 4.53 -16.60 3.72
CA LEU A 197 4.53 -17.23 2.40
C LEU A 197 4.45 -18.75 2.46
N THR A 198 4.99 -19.37 3.51
CA THR A 198 4.77 -20.80 3.79
C THR A 198 3.28 -21.08 4.03
N ARG A 199 2.61 -20.24 4.83
CA ARG A 199 1.15 -20.35 5.05
C ARG A 199 0.37 -20.15 3.77
N LEU A 200 0.73 -19.13 2.97
CA LEU A 200 0.11 -18.89 1.67
C LEU A 200 0.23 -20.10 0.75
N ALA A 201 1.41 -20.72 0.66
CA ALA A 201 1.62 -21.90 -0.16
C ALA A 201 0.71 -23.06 0.26
N GLY A 202 0.59 -23.32 1.57
CA GLY A 202 -0.33 -24.34 2.08
C GLY A 202 -1.80 -24.06 1.79
N TRP A 203 -2.25 -22.80 1.94
CA TRP A 203 -3.62 -22.42 1.59
C TRP A 203 -3.89 -22.52 0.09
N LEU A 204 -2.94 -22.10 -0.74
CA LEU A 204 -3.04 -22.18 -2.18
C LEU A 204 -3.14 -23.62 -2.66
N GLN A 205 -2.32 -24.52 -2.09
CA GLN A 205 -2.38 -25.93 -2.38
C GLN A 205 -3.74 -26.54 -2.02
N GLY A 206 -4.25 -26.28 -0.81
CA GLY A 206 -5.57 -26.77 -0.40
C GLY A 206 -6.72 -26.22 -1.27
N TYR A 207 -6.63 -24.96 -1.70
CA TYR A 207 -7.60 -24.36 -2.60
C TYR A 207 -7.58 -25.01 -3.99
N GLN A 208 -6.40 -25.27 -4.54
CA GLN A 208 -6.24 -25.86 -5.88
C GLN A 208 -6.57 -27.36 -5.91
N ASP A 209 -6.05 -28.12 -4.95
CA ASP A 209 -6.15 -29.58 -4.96
C ASP A 209 -7.50 -30.08 -4.43
N GLN A 210 -8.11 -29.34 -3.50
CA GLN A 210 -9.27 -29.79 -2.72
C GLN A 210 -10.45 -28.81 -2.75
N GLY A 211 -10.32 -27.66 -3.40
CA GLY A 211 -11.36 -26.62 -3.41
C GLY A 211 -11.58 -25.96 -2.04
N LEU A 212 -10.61 -26.08 -1.11
CA LEU A 212 -10.75 -25.52 0.24
C LEU A 212 -10.58 -24.00 0.23
N ALA A 213 -11.56 -23.31 0.82
CA ALA A 213 -11.47 -21.89 1.10
C ALA A 213 -10.26 -21.56 2.01
N PHE A 214 -9.63 -20.41 1.78
CA PHE A 214 -8.64 -19.84 2.70
C PHE A 214 -9.31 -19.57 4.06
N PRO A 215 -8.56 -19.68 5.17
CA PRO A 215 -9.14 -19.56 6.49
C PRO A 215 -9.69 -18.16 6.74
N GLN A 216 -10.83 -18.10 7.43
CA GLN A 216 -11.35 -16.85 7.97
C GLN A 216 -10.67 -16.52 9.30
N VAL A 217 -10.45 -15.24 9.56
CA VAL A 217 -9.98 -14.78 10.88
C VAL A 217 -11.08 -14.87 11.94
N ALA A 218 -10.72 -14.93 13.22
CA ALA A 218 -11.70 -14.96 14.30
C ALA A 218 -12.54 -13.67 14.34
N ALA A 219 -13.86 -13.79 14.57
CA ALA A 219 -14.76 -12.63 14.67
C ALA A 219 -14.38 -11.70 15.83
N SER A 220 -13.84 -12.25 16.92
CA SER A 220 -13.42 -11.52 18.12
C SER A 220 -12.34 -10.46 17.86
N LEU A 221 -11.59 -10.58 16.75
CA LEU A 221 -10.58 -9.59 16.36
C LEU A 221 -11.18 -8.29 15.83
N GLY A 222 -12.51 -8.20 15.64
CA GLY A 222 -13.20 -6.99 15.19
C GLY A 222 -12.98 -6.61 13.71
N ARG A 223 -12.03 -7.24 13.01
CA ARG A 223 -11.66 -6.98 11.61
C ARG A 223 -12.81 -7.15 10.60
N CYS A 224 -13.85 -7.89 10.97
CA CYS A 224 -14.99 -8.17 10.09
C CYS A 224 -16.08 -7.09 10.12
N ARG A 225 -16.05 -6.15 11.07
CA ARG A 225 -17.14 -5.17 11.28
C ARG A 225 -17.43 -4.31 10.05
N ASP A 226 -16.37 -3.85 9.41
CA ASP A 226 -16.42 -2.95 8.24
C ASP A 226 -15.87 -3.64 6.97
N CYS A 227 -15.81 -4.97 6.98
CA CYS A 227 -15.31 -5.74 5.85
C CYS A 227 -16.42 -5.95 4.82
N THR A 228 -16.17 -5.56 3.57
CA THR A 228 -17.12 -5.70 2.45
C THR A 228 -17.48 -7.16 2.14
N PHE A 229 -16.64 -8.11 2.57
CA PHE A 229 -16.87 -9.54 2.43
C PHE A 229 -17.53 -10.19 3.65
N ALA A 230 -17.87 -9.44 4.71
CA ALA A 230 -18.39 -10.04 5.93
C ALA A 230 -19.72 -10.78 5.74
N VAL A 231 -20.58 -10.38 4.79
CA VAL A 231 -21.78 -11.16 4.40
C VAL A 231 -21.38 -12.51 3.80
N ARG A 232 -20.42 -12.53 2.86
CA ARG A 232 -19.90 -13.76 2.23
C ARG A 232 -19.15 -14.67 3.20
N CYS A 233 -18.65 -14.10 4.29
CA CYS A 233 -18.04 -14.82 5.40
C CYS A 233 -19.06 -15.18 6.50
N GLU A 234 -20.36 -14.99 6.27
CA GLU A 234 -21.45 -15.29 7.19
C GLU A 234 -21.34 -14.57 8.55
N ARG A 235 -20.69 -13.42 8.58
CA ARG A 235 -20.45 -12.64 9.82
C ARG A 235 -21.61 -11.76 10.25
N TYR A 236 -22.57 -11.52 9.37
CA TYR A 236 -23.80 -10.76 9.67
C TYR A 236 -25.04 -11.64 9.89
N GLY A 237 -24.88 -12.97 9.91
CA GLY A 237 -25.95 -13.98 9.95
C GLY A 237 -26.83 -14.03 11.21
N ASN A 238 -26.90 -12.96 12.00
CA ASN A 238 -27.84 -12.83 13.13
C ASN A 238 -28.38 -11.40 13.34
N ARG A 239 -28.17 -10.47 12.40
CA ARG A 239 -28.81 -9.13 12.45
C ARG A 239 -30.05 -8.99 11.58
N LEU A 240 -30.24 -9.85 10.59
CA LEU A 240 -31.40 -9.82 9.69
C LEU A 240 -32.58 -10.67 10.21
N SER A 241 -32.39 -11.41 11.29
CA SER A 241 -33.42 -12.33 11.82
C SER A 241 -34.40 -11.72 12.81
N ASN A 242 -34.30 -10.42 13.13
CA ASN A 242 -35.19 -9.80 14.12
C ASN A 242 -35.78 -8.41 13.76
N ASP A 243 -35.56 -7.84 12.56
CA ASP A 243 -36.16 -6.51 12.27
C ASP A 243 -36.22 -6.09 10.78
N SER A 244 -36.72 -6.93 9.86
CA SER A 244 -37.02 -6.47 8.48
C SER A 244 -37.96 -7.41 7.70
N THR A 245 -39.18 -7.58 8.21
CA THR A 245 -40.34 -7.55 7.31
C THR A 245 -40.49 -6.10 6.81
N GLU A 246 -39.67 -5.70 5.84
CA GLU A 246 -40.02 -4.70 4.82
C GLU A 246 -38.86 -4.40 3.86
N LEU A 247 -39.19 -4.47 2.57
CA LEU A 247 -38.59 -3.72 1.45
C LEU A 247 -37.28 -4.24 0.83
N LEU A 248 -37.35 -5.44 0.24
CA LEU A 248 -36.79 -5.62 -1.11
C LEU A 248 -37.97 -5.77 -2.08
N PRO A 249 -38.14 -4.89 -3.07
CA PRO A 249 -39.16 -5.08 -4.08
C PRO A 249 -38.93 -6.42 -4.80
N ASN A 250 -40.02 -7.08 -5.17
CA ASN A 250 -39.95 -8.32 -5.90
C ASN A 250 -39.16 -8.07 -7.20
N LEU A 251 -38.29 -9.00 -7.59
CA LEU A 251 -37.51 -8.88 -8.83
C LEU A 251 -38.41 -8.69 -10.06
N ALA A 252 -39.68 -9.13 -9.98
CA ALA A 252 -40.70 -8.90 -11.00
C ALA A 252 -41.20 -7.43 -11.09
N ASP A 253 -40.95 -6.60 -10.08
CA ASP A 253 -41.42 -5.21 -10.00
C ASP A 253 -40.36 -4.19 -10.47
N ILE A 254 -39.16 -4.64 -10.83
CA ILE A 254 -38.09 -3.79 -11.36
C ILE A 254 -38.34 -3.60 -12.86
N GLN A 255 -38.80 -2.41 -13.26
CA GLN A 255 -39.10 -2.10 -14.66
C GLN A 255 -37.80 -2.06 -15.49
N GLU A 256 -37.72 -2.92 -16.51
CA GLU A 256 -36.57 -2.97 -17.43
C GLU A 256 -36.48 -1.68 -18.25
N VAL A 257 -35.30 -1.06 -18.26
CA VAL A 257 -34.99 0.08 -19.13
C VAL A 257 -34.66 -0.48 -20.50
N SER A 258 -35.53 -0.24 -21.48
CA SER A 258 -35.25 -0.56 -22.89
C SER A 258 -34.18 0.39 -23.44
N LEU A 259 -33.14 -0.18 -24.08
CA LEU A 259 -32.13 0.56 -24.84
C LEU A 259 -32.72 1.21 -26.09
#